data_AF-A0A7K7Q3Q1-F1
#
_entry.id   AF-A0A7K7Q3Q1-F1
#
_cell.length_a   1.000
_cell.length_b   1.000
_cell.length_c   1.000
_cell.angle_alpha   90.00
_cell.angle_beta   90.00
_cell.angle_gamma   90.00
#
_symmetry.space_group_name_H-M   'P 1'
#
loop_
_entity.id
_entity.type
_entity.pdbx_description
1 polymer ?
#
loop_
_entity_poly.entity_id
_entity_poly.type
_entity_poly.pdbx_seq_one_letter_code
_entity_poly.pdbx_strand_id
1 'polypeptide(L)'
;VKGQPYGPKVDIWSFGIVAIEMVEKDVPYWNESPRSAQLLIATKGIPQLRQPKHLSPLLRDFLSCCLQREEARRWSARELLQ
;
A
#
# COMPACT_ATOMS: atom_id res chain seq x y z
N VAL A 1 -14.79 -17.43 -1.53
CA VAL A 1 -13.44 -16.87 -1.24
C VAL A 1 -13.20 -17.03 0.24
N LYS A 2 -12.33 -17.95 0.67
CA LYS A 2 -11.97 -18.08 2.09
C LYS A 2 -11.19 -16.83 2.46
N GLY A 3 -11.76 -15.96 3.29
CA GLY A 3 -11.04 -14.80 3.82
C GLY A 3 -9.84 -15.30 4.61
N GLN A 4 -8.65 -14.85 4.23
CA GLN A 4 -7.49 -15.03 5.12
C GLN A 4 -7.78 -14.28 6.43
N PRO A 5 -7.41 -14.84 7.59
CA PRO A 5 -7.64 -14.19 8.87
C PRO A 5 -6.96 -12.82 8.86
N TYR A 6 -7.70 -11.78 9.23
CA TYR A 6 -7.21 -10.40 9.31
C TYR A 6 -6.13 -10.32 10.40
N GLY A 7 -4.89 -10.08 10.00
CA GLY A 7 -3.78 -9.77 10.90
C GLY A 7 -3.53 -8.25 11.02
N PRO A 8 -2.82 -7.78 12.06
CA PRO A 8 -2.46 -6.36 12.22
C PRO A 8 -1.67 -5.78 11.02
N LYS A 9 -1.03 -6.65 10.22
CA LYS A 9 -0.32 -6.26 9.00
C LYS A 9 -1.27 -5.76 7.90
N VAL A 10 -2.58 -5.96 8.00
CA VAL A 10 -3.56 -5.34 7.09
C VAL A 10 -3.54 -3.82 7.26
N ASP A 11 -3.42 -3.31 8.49
CA ASP A 11 -3.35 -1.88 8.76
C ASP A 11 -2.08 -1.25 8.17
N ILE A 12 -0.98 -2.01 8.13
CA ILE A 12 0.27 -1.58 7.48
C ILE A 12 0.08 -1.37 5.98
N TRP A 13 -0.69 -2.23 5.32
CA TRP A 13 -1.02 -2.03 3.90
C TRP A 13 -1.83 -0.75 3.72
N SER A 14 -2.89 -0.58 4.51
CA SER A 14 -3.73 0.62 4.48
C SER A 14 -2.90 1.88 4.70
N PHE A 15 -1.96 1.84 5.64
CA PHE A 15 -1.04 2.94 5.91
C PHE A 15 -0.14 3.27 4.71
N GLY A 16 0.38 2.26 4.01
CA GLY A 16 1.12 2.45 2.75
C GLY A 16 0.29 3.14 1.66
N ILE A 17 -1.02 2.83 1.57
CA ILE A 17 -1.92 3.51 0.63
C ILE A 17 -2.15 4.97 1.01
N VAL A 18 -2.35 5.26 2.31
CA VAL A 18 -2.46 6.66 2.78
C VAL A 18 -1.15 7.42 2.55
N ALA A 19 0.01 6.78 2.70
CA ALA A 19 1.29 7.40 2.38
C ALA A 19 1.41 7.76 0.88
N ILE A 20 0.90 6.91 -0.03
CA ILE A 20 0.81 7.25 -1.45
C ILE A 20 -0.14 8.43 -1.68
N GLU A 21 -1.31 8.43 -1.02
CA GLU A 21 -2.27 9.53 -1.10
C GLU A 21 -1.64 10.86 -0.65
N MET A 22 -0.89 10.87 0.45
CA MET A 22 -0.18 12.07 0.93
C MET A 22 0.84 12.60 -0.07
N VAL A 23 1.52 11.71 -0.79
CA VAL A 23 2.53 12.06 -1.79
C VAL A 23 1.89 12.59 -3.06
N GLU A 24 0.87 11.89 -3.57
CA GLU A 24 0.25 12.17 -4.87
C GLU A 24 -0.90 13.19 -4.77
N LYS A 25 -1.36 13.49 -3.54
CA LYS A 25 -2.52 14.33 -3.20
C LYS A 25 -3.84 13.83 -3.79
N ASP A 26 -3.90 12.55 -4.12
CA ASP A 26 -5.02 11.91 -4.80
C ASP A 26 -5.10 10.45 -4.37
N VAL A 27 -6.31 9.98 -4.07
CA VAL A 27 -6.52 8.59 -3.65
C VAL A 27 -6.40 7.70 -4.88
N PRO A 28 -5.61 6.63 -4.83
CA PRO A 28 -5.57 5.66 -5.93
C PRO A 28 -6.97 5.16 -6.28
N TYR A 29 -7.35 5.30 -7.55
CA TYR A 29 -8.66 4.88 -8.06
C TYR A 29 -9.84 5.67 -7.47
N TRP A 30 -9.66 6.94 -7.09
CA TRP A 30 -10.71 7.82 -6.57
C TRP A 30 -12.04 7.80 -7.38
N ASN A 31 -11.96 7.71 -8.70
CA ASN A 31 -13.14 7.70 -9.59
C ASN A 31 -13.83 6.33 -9.70
N GLU A 32 -13.29 5.29 -9.08
CA GLU A 32 -13.80 3.92 -9.17
C GLU A 32 -14.71 3.59 -8.00
N SER A 33 -15.67 2.69 -8.22
CA SER A 33 -16.48 2.16 -7.12
C SER A 33 -15.58 1.43 -6.10
N PRO A 34 -15.92 1.38 -4.80
CA PRO A 34 -15.10 0.67 -3.79
C PRO A 34 -14.77 -0.78 -4.18
N ARG A 35 -15.72 -1.46 -4.83
CA ARG A 35 -15.53 -2.83 -5.32
C ARG A 35 -14.58 -2.89 -6.51
N SER A 36 -14.69 -1.94 -7.44
CA SER A 36 -13.76 -1.80 -8.57
C SER A 36 -12.34 -1.49 -8.09
N ALA A 37 -12.18 -0.56 -7.14
CA ALA A 37 -10.89 -0.21 -6.55
C ALA A 37 -10.23 -1.42 -5.86
N GLN A 38 -11.00 -2.18 -5.05
CA GLN A 38 -10.50 -3.43 -4.45
C GLN A 38 -10.05 -4.44 -5.51
N LEU A 39 -10.82 -4.62 -6.58
CA LEU A 39 -10.46 -5.52 -7.67
C LEU A 39 -9.20 -5.04 -8.41
N LEU A 40 -9.09 -3.74 -8.70
CA LEU A 40 -7.93 -3.15 -9.35
C LEU A 40 -6.68 -3.31 -8.48
N ILE A 41 -6.77 -3.11 -7.18
CA ILE A 41 -5.65 -3.36 -6.24
C ILE A 41 -5.27 -4.85 -6.23
N ALA A 42 -6.25 -5.76 -6.21
CA ALA A 42 -5.98 -7.20 -6.21
C ALA A 42 -5.37 -7.70 -7.53
N THR A 43 -5.74 -7.09 -8.66
CA THR A 43 -5.35 -7.54 -10.02
C THR A 43 -4.14 -6.81 -10.56
N LYS A 44 -4.13 -5.47 -10.52
CA LYS A 44 -3.02 -4.61 -11.00
C LYS A 44 -1.93 -4.41 -9.94
N GLY A 45 -2.20 -4.76 -8.69
CA GLY A 45 -1.27 -4.57 -7.59
C GLY A 45 -1.28 -3.14 -7.05
N ILE A 46 -0.15 -2.76 -6.48
CA ILE A 46 0.04 -1.46 -5.83
C ILE A 46 -0.05 -0.36 -6.90
N PRO A 47 -0.79 0.73 -6.66
CA PRO A 47 -0.80 1.87 -7.56
C PRO A 47 0.63 2.40 -7.75
N GLN A 48 1.03 2.57 -9.00
CA GLN A 48 2.36 3.10 -9.31
C GLN A 48 2.40 4.59 -8.98
N LEU A 49 3.47 4.99 -8.30
CA LEU A 49 3.79 6.40 -8.07
C LEU A 49 4.02 7.09 -9.43
N ARG A 50 3.49 8.30 -9.60
CA ARG A 50 3.63 9.06 -10.85
C ARG A 50 5.08 9.49 -11.07
N GLN A 51 5.77 9.85 -9.99
CA GLN A 51 7.13 10.40 -10.02
C GLN A 51 8.04 9.77 -8.94
N PRO A 52 8.31 8.45 -9.01
CA PRO A 52 9.07 7.76 -7.96
C PRO A 52 10.50 8.32 -7.80
N LYS A 53 11.10 8.86 -8.88
CA LYS A 53 12.45 9.45 -8.84
C LYS A 53 12.54 10.69 -7.94
N HIS A 54 11.43 11.41 -7.75
CA HIS A 54 11.38 12.61 -6.92
C HIS A 54 11.18 12.31 -5.43
N LEU A 55 10.85 11.06 -5.08
CA LEU A 55 10.74 10.63 -3.70
C LEU A 55 12.11 10.26 -3.13
N SER A 56 12.27 10.53 -1.84
CA SER A 56 13.48 10.11 -1.13
C SER A 56 13.63 8.58 -1.21
N PRO A 57 14.87 8.07 -1.30
CA PRO A 57 15.12 6.63 -1.26
C PRO A 57 14.48 5.96 -0.03
N LEU A 58 14.53 6.64 1.12
CA LEU A 58 13.92 6.20 2.37
C LEU A 58 12.39 6.03 2.26
N LEU A 59 11.70 7.00 1.66
CA LEU A 59 10.24 6.91 1.50
C LEU A 59 9.86 5.79 0.53
N ARG A 60 10.63 5.59 -0.54
CA ARG A 60 10.40 4.47 -1.47
C ARG A 60 10.60 3.12 -0.78
N ASP A 61 11.65 2.99 0.02
CA ASP A 61 11.94 1.77 0.77
C ASP A 61 10.83 1.49 1.79
N PHE A 62 10.44 2.50 2.57
CA PHE A 62 9.31 2.46 3.48
C PHE A 62 8.01 1.99 2.80
N LEU A 63 7.65 2.58 1.65
CA LEU A 63 6.47 2.17 0.88
C LEU A 63 6.58 0.72 0.39
N SER A 64 7.78 0.28 0.01
CA SER A 64 8.04 -1.10 -0.42
C SER A 64 7.84 -2.09 0.73
N CYS A 65 8.20 -1.72 1.97
CA CYS A 65 7.99 -2.55 3.17
C CYS A 65 6.51 -2.64 3.55
N CYS A 66 5.76 -1.54 3.39
CA CYS A 66 4.33 -1.48 3.68
C CYS A 66 3.47 -2.24 2.67
N LEU A 67 3.82 -2.17 1.38
CA LEU A 67 2.95 -2.59 0.29
C LEU A 67 3.32 -3.97 -0.27
N GLN A 68 3.82 -4.87 0.58
CA GLN A 68 4.07 -6.27 0.20
C GLN A 68 2.75 -7.04 0.05
N ARG A 69 2.59 -7.74 -1.08
CA ARG A 69 1.38 -8.55 -1.37
C ARG A 69 1.28 -9.77 -0.45
N GLU A 70 2.41 -10.42 -0.18
CA GLU A 70 2.51 -11.50 0.80
C GLU A 70 2.61 -10.90 2.21
N GLU A 71 1.63 -11.19 3.08
CA GLU A 71 1.62 -10.70 4.47
C GLU A 71 2.89 -11.10 5.24
N ALA A 72 3.43 -12.28 4.97
CA ALA A 72 4.67 -12.76 5.60
C ALA A 72 5.87 -11.84 5.32
N ARG A 73 5.92 -11.22 4.13
CA ARG A 73 7.00 -10.29 3.73
C ARG A 73 6.73 -8.85 4.15
N ARG A 74 5.47 -8.51 4.46
CA ARG A 74 5.08 -7.17 4.90
C ARG A 74 5.65 -6.90 6.27
N TRP A 75 6.24 -5.74 6.46
CA TRP A 75 6.76 -5.35 7.75
C TRP A 75 5.63 -5.09 8.74
N SER A 76 5.92 -5.25 10.02
CA SER A 76 5.08 -4.86 11.15
C SER A 76 5.33 -3.39 11.52
N ALA A 77 4.41 -2.81 12.30
CA ALA A 77 4.58 -1.44 12.80
C ALA A 77 5.90 -1.26 13.55
N ARG A 78 6.32 -2.26 14.33
CA ARG A 78 7.57 -2.19 15.11
C ARG A 78 8.81 -2.19 14.21
N GLU A 79 8.79 -2.96 13.14
CA GLU A 79 9.90 -3.00 12.17
C GLU A 79 9.99 -1.68 11.40
N LEU A 80 8.86 -1.07 11.02
CA LEU A 80 8.81 0.21 10.32
C LEU A 80 9.29 1.43 11.14
N LEU A 81 9.44 1.27 12.46
CA LEU A 81 9.90 2.32 13.37
C LEU A 81 11.43 2.31 13.58
N GLN A 82 12.14 1.31 13.04
CA GLN A 82 13.61 1.25 13.08
C GLN A 82 14.23 2.04 11.93
#